data_AF-A0A920J8M2-F1
#
_entry.id   AF-A0A920J8M2-F1
#
_cell.length_a   1.000
_cell.length_b   1.000
_cell.length_c   1.000
_cell.angle_alpha   90.00
_cell.angle_beta   90.00
_cell.angle_gamma   90.00
#
_symmetry.space_group_name_H-M   'P 1'
#
loop_
_entity.id
_entity.type
_entity.pdbx_description
1 polymer ?
#
loop_
_entity_poly.entity_id
_entity_poly.type
_entity_poly.pdbx_seq_one_letter_code
_entity_poly.pdbx_strand_id
1 'polypeptide(L)'
;MNITDNLKKDISNAPEWFQDAIVSKSEVKVLEAELGNVSYKCWGKGTNDKTIVLIHGTGASKNWWDPIAPFISDEYRVIAQTYQEWETLITEMSIAMKFLVKVFYRF
;
A
#
# COMPACT_ATOMS: atom_id res chain seq x y z
N MET A 1 -1.76 22.21 16.48
CA MET A 1 -2.29 20.84 16.49
C MET A 1 -1.62 20.12 17.64
N ASN A 2 -2.35 19.83 18.73
CA ASN A 2 -1.80 18.99 19.79
C ASN A 2 -1.84 17.56 19.27
N ILE A 3 -0.71 17.08 18.73
CA ILE A 3 -0.54 15.66 18.49
C ILE A 3 -0.37 15.06 19.88
N THR A 4 -1.46 14.56 20.45
CA THR A 4 -1.38 13.77 21.66
C THR A 4 -0.68 12.47 21.29
N ASP A 5 0.39 12.11 21.99
CA ASP A 5 1.12 10.83 21.82
C ASP A 5 0.31 9.63 22.34
N ASN A 6 -1.00 9.59 22.07
CA ASN A 6 -1.89 8.55 22.56
C ASN A 6 -2.60 7.80 21.42
N LEU A 7 -1.79 7.35 20.45
CA LEU A 7 -2.24 6.59 19.28
C LEU A 7 -3.17 5.41 19.66
N LYS A 8 -2.90 4.72 20.77
CA LYS A 8 -3.74 3.61 21.25
C LYS A 8 -5.15 4.08 21.60
N LYS A 9 -5.26 5.20 22.31
CA LYS A 9 -6.56 5.80 22.68
C LYS A 9 -7.28 6.32 21.44
N ASP A 10 -6.55 6.90 20.49
CA ASP A 10 -7.15 7.41 19.25
C ASP A 10 -7.72 6.26 18.41
N ILE A 11 -7.00 5.15 18.29
CA ILE A 11 -7.48 3.93 17.62
C ILE A 11 -8.68 3.34 18.36
N SER A 12 -8.65 3.23 19.69
CA SER A 12 -9.78 2.66 20.45
C SER A 12 -11.05 3.49 20.39
N ASN A 13 -10.92 4.80 20.16
CA ASN A 13 -12.05 5.73 20.00
C ASN A 13 -12.49 5.89 18.54
N ALA A 14 -11.76 5.30 17.58
CA ALA A 14 -12.13 5.35 16.18
C ALA A 14 -13.43 4.55 15.93
N PRO A 15 -14.20 4.87 14.88
CA PRO A 15 -15.37 4.07 14.51
C PRO A 15 -15.01 2.60 14.23
N GLU A 16 -15.95 1.69 14.45
CA GLU A 16 -15.78 0.23 14.25
C GLU A 16 -15.25 -0.10 12.85
N TRP A 17 -15.82 0.53 11.81
CA TRP A 17 -15.36 0.32 10.42
C TRP A 17 -13.86 0.59 10.23
N PHE A 18 -13.29 1.55 10.95
CA PHE A 18 -11.88 1.89 10.84
C PHE A 18 -11.01 0.86 11.57
N GLN A 19 -11.45 0.47 12.77
CA GLN A 19 -10.77 -0.55 13.57
C GLN A 19 -10.70 -1.88 12.83
N ASP A 20 -11.80 -2.30 12.21
CA ASP A 20 -11.89 -3.52 11.41
C ASP A 20 -10.98 -3.46 10.17
N ALA A 21 -10.96 -2.31 9.48
CA ALA A 21 -10.16 -2.14 8.28
C ALA A 21 -8.66 -2.24 8.56
N ILE A 22 -8.15 -1.56 9.60
CA ILE A 22 -6.70 -1.54 9.90
C ILE A 22 -6.16 -2.88 10.40
N VAL A 23 -7.01 -3.77 10.92
CA VAL A 23 -6.62 -5.15 11.32
C VAL A 23 -6.84 -6.17 10.20
N SER A 24 -7.43 -5.76 9.07
CA SER A 24 -7.63 -6.62 7.91
C SER A 24 -6.29 -7.08 7.34
N LYS A 25 -6.21 -8.37 6.99
CA LYS A 25 -4.95 -8.98 6.54
C LYS A 25 -4.59 -8.50 5.14
N SER A 26 -3.38 -7.97 5.01
CA SER A 26 -2.69 -7.75 3.75
C SER A 26 -1.49 -8.68 3.63
N GLU A 27 -1.21 -9.20 2.43
CA GLU A 27 0.08 -9.83 2.15
C GLU A 27 1.14 -8.75 1.90
N VAL A 28 2.29 -8.83 2.58
CA VAL A 28 3.44 -7.98 2.29
C VAL A 28 4.42 -8.75 1.42
N LYS A 29 4.83 -8.14 0.31
CA LYS A 29 5.77 -8.70 -0.65
C LYS A 29 6.88 -7.70 -0.95
N VAL A 30 7.98 -8.21 -1.47
CA VAL A 30 9.10 -7.42 -1.96
C VAL A 30 9.33 -7.80 -3.40
N LEU A 31 9.44 -6.79 -4.26
CA LEU A 31 9.92 -6.94 -5.62
C LEU A 31 11.36 -6.42 -5.67
N GLU A 32 12.29 -7.30 -5.98
CA GLU A 32 13.66 -6.91 -6.27
C GLU A 32 13.73 -6.17 -7.60
N ALA A 33 14.39 -5.00 -7.59
CA ALA A 33 14.61 -4.20 -8.79
C ALA A 33 16.01 -3.58 -8.75
N GLU A 34 16.56 -3.35 -9.93
CA GLU A 34 17.93 -2.84 -10.16
C GLU A 34 18.23 -1.52 -9.42
N LEU A 35 17.22 -0.66 -9.27
CA LEU A 35 17.34 0.66 -8.64
C LEU A 35 16.90 0.68 -7.17
N GLY A 36 16.67 -0.49 -6.57
CA GLY A 36 16.20 -0.61 -5.19
C GLY A 36 14.93 -1.46 -5.08
N ASN A 37 14.78 -2.12 -3.94
CA ASN A 37 13.66 -3.01 -3.67
C ASN A 37 12.35 -2.23 -3.47
N VAL A 38 11.25 -2.78 -4.00
CA VAL A 38 9.91 -2.25 -3.81
C VAL A 38 9.14 -3.13 -2.85
N SER A 39 8.84 -2.61 -1.66
CA SER A 39 7.95 -3.30 -0.73
C SER A 39 6.51 -2.92 -1.05
N TYR A 40 5.62 -3.90 -1.20
CA TYR A 40 4.21 -3.66 -1.51
C TYR A 40 3.28 -4.53 -0.67
N LYS A 41 2.08 -4.01 -0.41
CA LYS A 41 0.96 -4.72 0.20
C LYS A 41 0.00 -5.19 -0.88
N CYS A 42 -0.63 -6.33 -0.67
CA CYS A 42 -1.75 -6.84 -1.47
C CYS A 42 -2.94 -7.14 -0.57
N TRP A 43 -4.12 -6.68 -1.00
CA TRP A 43 -5.42 -7.09 -0.46
C TRP A 43 -6.24 -7.79 -1.54
N GLY A 44 -7.16 -8.65 -1.11
CA GLY A 44 -8.01 -9.43 -2.00
C GLY A 44 -7.31 -10.66 -2.57
N LYS A 45 -8.06 -11.45 -3.36
CA LYS A 45 -7.57 -12.71 -3.93
C LYS A 45 -6.63 -12.45 -5.11
N GLY A 46 -5.46 -13.08 -5.11
CA GLY A 46 -4.47 -12.98 -6.20
C GLY A 46 -4.94 -13.51 -7.56
N THR A 47 -6.04 -14.27 -7.59
CA THR A 47 -6.70 -14.80 -8.79
C THR A 47 -7.63 -13.80 -9.46
N ASN A 48 -7.90 -12.65 -8.84
CA ASN A 48 -8.75 -11.61 -9.42
C ASN A 48 -8.03 -10.92 -10.59
N ASP A 49 -8.72 -10.77 -11.71
CA ASP A 49 -8.23 -10.15 -12.95
C ASP A 49 -8.33 -8.62 -12.93
N LYS A 50 -9.20 -8.06 -12.07
CA LYS A 50 -9.33 -6.61 -11.87
C LYS A 50 -8.35 -6.15 -10.79
N THR A 51 -7.33 -5.39 -11.20
CA THR A 51 -6.30 -4.87 -10.28
C THR A 51 -6.39 -3.35 -10.13
N ILE A 52 -6.37 -2.88 -8.88
CA ILE A 52 -6.23 -1.45 -8.52
C ILE A 52 -4.86 -1.26 -7.88
N VAL A 53 -4.12 -0.25 -8.34
CA VAL A 53 -2.86 0.16 -7.73
C VAL A 53 -3.05 1.51 -7.03
N LEU A 54 -2.79 1.56 -5.73
CA LEU A 54 -2.89 2.75 -4.90
C LEU A 54 -1.51 3.36 -4.70
N ILE A 55 -1.34 4.59 -5.19
CA ILE A 55 -0.10 5.35 -5.11
C ILE A 55 -0.25 6.39 -4.00
N HIS A 56 0.62 6.36 -2.99
CA HIS A 56 0.64 7.36 -1.93
C HIS A 56 1.39 8.63 -2.37
N GLY A 57 1.14 9.75 -1.69
CA GLY A 57 1.90 10.99 -1.85
C GLY A 57 3.21 11.00 -1.08
N THR A 58 3.98 12.09 -1.20
CA THR A 58 5.25 12.29 -0.49
C THR A 58 5.07 12.23 1.04
N GLY A 59 5.99 11.57 1.74
CA GLY A 59 5.95 11.43 3.21
C GLY A 59 4.98 10.37 3.74
N ALA A 60 4.26 9.67 2.85
CA ALA A 60 3.38 8.55 3.19
C ALA A 60 4.00 7.20 2.80
N SER A 61 3.29 6.11 3.09
CA SER A 61 3.68 4.75 2.70
C SER A 61 2.45 3.90 2.39
N LYS A 62 2.66 2.66 1.94
CA LYS A 62 1.62 1.66 1.66
C LYS A 62 0.67 1.41 2.84
N ASN A 63 1.11 1.66 4.07
CA ASN A 63 0.31 1.49 5.28
C ASN A 63 -0.80 2.54 5.42
N TRP A 64 -0.71 3.68 4.73
CA TRP A 64 -1.77 4.70 4.76
C TRP A 64 -3.06 4.21 4.10
N TRP A 65 -2.98 3.14 3.32
CA TRP A 65 -4.14 2.53 2.68
C TRP A 65 -4.81 1.44 3.51
N ASP A 66 -4.27 1.08 4.69
CA ASP A 66 -4.85 0.05 5.57
C ASP A 66 -6.33 0.32 5.90
N PRO A 67 -6.78 1.57 6.14
CA PRO A 67 -8.19 1.85 6.39
C PRO A 67 -9.10 1.80 5.16
N ILE A 68 -8.56 1.81 3.93
CA ILE A 68 -9.35 2.01 2.70
C ILE A 68 -9.32 0.77 1.80
N ALA A 69 -8.15 0.16 1.62
CA ALA A 69 -7.96 -0.97 0.73
C ALA A 69 -8.89 -2.16 1.01
N PRO A 70 -9.23 -2.52 2.27
CA PRO A 70 -10.14 -3.63 2.55
C PRO A 70 -11.51 -3.49 1.88
N PHE A 71 -12.08 -2.28 1.84
CA PHE A 71 -13.42 -2.02 1.32
C PHE A 71 -13.58 -2.24 -0.18
N ILE A 72 -12.48 -2.24 -0.93
CA ILE A 72 -12.48 -2.50 -2.38
C ILE A 72 -11.81 -3.84 -2.71
N SER A 73 -11.34 -4.59 -1.71
CA SER A 73 -10.58 -5.82 -1.92
C SER A 73 -11.42 -7.08 -2.18
N ASP A 74 -12.73 -7.00 -1.95
CA ASP A 74 -13.66 -8.07 -2.29
C ASP A 74 -13.83 -8.20 -3.81
N GLU A 75 -13.86 -7.08 -4.51
CA GLU A 75 -14.06 -7.01 -5.97
C GLU A 75 -12.77 -6.83 -6.76
N TYR A 76 -11.70 -6.37 -6.13
CA TYR A 76 -10.43 -6.07 -6.80
C TYR A 76 -9.25 -6.70 -6.07
N ARG A 77 -8.20 -7.05 -6.82
CA ARG A 77 -6.86 -7.19 -6.25
C ARG A 77 -6.29 -5.80 -6.04
N VAL A 78 -6.08 -5.40 -4.79
CA VAL A 78 -5.59 -4.05 -4.45
C VAL A 78 -4.13 -4.14 -4.09
N ILE A 79 -3.30 -3.25 -4.66
CA ILE A 79 -1.86 -3.24 -4.45
C ILE A 79 -1.43 -1.83 -4.05
N ALA A 80 -0.60 -1.71 -3.02
CA ALA A 80 0.00 -0.44 -2.62
C ALA A 80 1.49 -0.60 -2.32
N GLN A 81 2.33 0.23 -2.91
CA GLN A 81 3.78 0.14 -2.81
C GLN A 81 4.41 1.17 -1.88
N THR A 82 5.65 0.93 -1.48
CA THR A 82 6.55 1.88 -0.81
C THR A 82 7.95 1.60 -1.31
N TYR A 83 8.67 2.67 -1.63
CA TYR A 83 10.04 2.61 -2.10
C TYR A 83 11.00 2.66 -0.91
N GLN A 84 12.03 1.81 -0.93
CA GLN A 84 13.15 1.90 0.01
C GLN A 84 14.27 2.70 -0.66
N GLU A 85 14.75 3.72 0.05
CA GLU A 85 15.87 4.61 -0.30
C GLU A 85 15.60 5.65 -1.40
N TRP A 86 16.02 6.88 -1.10
CA TRP A 86 15.63 8.12 -1.76
C TRP A 86 16.88 8.85 -2.21
N GLU A 87 17.07 9.00 -3.53
CA GLU A 87 18.00 10.01 -4.02
C GLU A 87 17.34 10.99 -4.99
N THR A 88 16.31 10.60 -5.75
CA THR A 88 15.56 11.54 -6.62
C THR A 88 14.14 11.06 -6.97
N LEU A 89 13.22 12.01 -7.17
CA LEU A 89 11.86 11.79 -7.71
C LEU A 89 11.85 11.03 -9.05
N ILE A 90 12.91 11.18 -9.84
CA ILE A 90 13.07 10.51 -11.14
C ILE A 90 13.25 9.00 -10.94
N THR A 91 14.05 8.60 -9.96
CA THR A 91 14.24 7.18 -9.60
C THR A 91 12.93 6.57 -9.13
N GLU A 92 12.16 7.28 -8.29
CA GLU A 92 10.83 6.82 -7.84
C GLU A 92 9.86 6.61 -9.01
N MET A 93 9.77 7.57 -9.94
CA MET A 93 8.90 7.43 -11.12
C MET A 93 9.33 6.27 -12.02
N SER A 94 10.64 6.06 -12.20
CA SER A 94 11.17 4.95 -12.98
C SER A 94 10.84 3.60 -12.34
N ILE A 95 11.04 3.48 -11.02
CA ILE A 95 10.70 2.26 -10.26
C ILE A 95 9.18 2.05 -10.26
N ALA A 96 8.38 3.10 -10.09
CA ALA A 96 6.91 3.03 -10.15
C ALA A 96 6.44 2.49 -11.50
N MET A 97 6.99 2.98 -12.59
CA MET A 97 6.60 2.55 -13.93
C MET A 97 7.01 1.09 -14.18
N LYS A 98 8.22 0.67 -13.78
CA LYS A 98 8.66 -0.74 -13.83
C LYS A 98 7.76 -1.64 -12.97
N PHE A 99 7.38 -1.17 -11.78
CA PHE A 99 6.48 -1.88 -10.89
C PHE A 99 5.09 -2.08 -11.50
N LEU A 100 4.49 -1.01 -12.06
CA LEU A 100 3.18 -1.08 -12.71
C LEU A 100 3.20 -2.05 -13.89
N VAL A 101 4.24 -2.01 -14.74
CA VAL A 101 4.40 -2.98 -15.83
C VAL A 101 4.42 -4.41 -15.28
N LYS A 102 5.18 -4.69 -14.22
CA LYS A 102 5.27 -6.04 -13.67
C LYS A 102 3.97 -6.51 -13.01
N VAL A 103 3.26 -5.60 -12.35
CA VAL A 103 1.94 -5.87 -11.74
C VAL A 103 0.89 -6.24 -12.79
N PHE A 104 0.81 -5.50 -13.89
CA PHE A 104 -0.21 -5.71 -14.91
C PHE A 104 0.14 -6.80 -15.92
N TYR A 105 1.42 -7.01 -16.23
CA TYR A 105 1.83 -7.88 -17.34
C TYR A 105 2.47 -9.22 -16.92
N ARG A 106 2.60 -9.52 -15.61
CA ARG A 106 3.08 -10.83 -15.08
C ARG A 106 4.34 -11.37 -15.80
N PHE A 107 5.36 -10.54 -15.99
CA PHE A 107 6.70 -10.99 -16.42
C PHE A 107 7.54 -11.49 -15.26
#